data_AF-A0AAV5CQF3-F1
#
_entry.id   AF-A0AAV5CQF3-F1
#
_cell.length_a   1.000
_cell.length_b   1.000
_cell.length_c   1.000
_cell.angle_alpha   90.00
_cell.angle_beta   90.00
_cell.angle_gamma   90.00
#
_symmetry.space_group_name_H-M   'P 1'
#
loop_
_entity.id
_entity.type
_entity.pdbx_description
1 polymer ?
#
loop_
_entity_poly.entity_id
_entity_poly.type
_entity_poly.pdbx_seq_one_letter_code
_entity_poly.pdbx_strand_id
1 'polypeptide(L)'
;MLCIRDHLLPLLHAASPHPSPLHHRTCFLLLSTTTYPSPPPPFSLEDYLVTTCGLDPAQARKASQKALAGASLRRFRLDSASNPDAVLAQLSGVGLACTDIVTIVNSDPLILNYKASTIGDRLLAIRDRFCLFAPQIARLLLIRSSVLHRSRRNVGPILEFFTSFFGSFEMVLVAVKRNNRMLTSSLDRVNKPNIAQLQQCGLSVRDIA
;
A
#
# COMPACT_ATOMS: atom_id res chain seq x y z
N MET A 1 -48.96 40.38 1.55
CA MET A 1 -49.64 40.21 0.24
C MET A 1 -48.68 39.39 -0.62
N LEU A 2 -49.05 38.20 -1.13
CA LEU A 2 -49.99 37.93 -2.24
C LEU A 2 -49.51 38.61 -3.54
N CYS A 3 -49.35 37.98 -4.72
CA CYS A 3 -49.34 36.58 -5.21
C CYS A 3 -48.42 36.55 -6.47
N ILE A 4 -48.09 35.47 -7.21
CA ILE A 4 -48.42 34.02 -7.27
C ILE A 4 -47.08 33.28 -7.59
N ARG A 5 -46.81 31.96 -7.74
CA ARG A 5 -47.44 30.64 -8.03
C ARG A 5 -47.97 30.33 -9.45
N ASP A 6 -47.06 30.21 -10.42
CA ASP A 6 -47.33 29.48 -11.67
C ASP A 6 -46.61 28.13 -11.73
N HIS A 7 -47.35 27.10 -12.14
CA HIS A 7 -46.82 25.86 -12.71
C HIS A 7 -47.16 25.86 -14.21
N LEU A 8 -46.31 25.26 -15.04
CA LEU A 8 -46.66 24.06 -15.85
C LEU A 8 -45.49 23.64 -16.74
N LEU A 9 -45.37 22.33 -16.97
CA LEU A 9 -44.51 21.75 -18.00
C LEU A 9 -45.23 21.81 -19.36
N PRO A 10 -44.47 21.87 -20.46
CA PRO A 10 -44.66 20.82 -21.47
C PRO A 10 -43.43 19.91 -21.62
N LEU A 11 -43.68 18.62 -21.83
CA LEU A 11 -42.69 17.65 -22.27
C LEU A 11 -42.39 17.84 -23.76
N LEU A 12 -41.11 17.94 -24.14
CA LEU A 12 -40.65 17.46 -25.45
C LEU A 12 -39.34 16.69 -25.34
N HIS A 13 -39.21 15.70 -26.22
CA HIS A 13 -38.33 14.55 -26.08
C HIS A 13 -37.22 14.60 -27.13
N ALA A 14 -35.95 14.70 -26.72
CA ALA A 14 -34.80 14.61 -27.62
C ALA A 14 -33.52 14.21 -26.86
N ALA A 15 -33.32 12.91 -26.64
CA ALA A 15 -32.07 12.39 -26.09
C ALA A 15 -31.03 12.16 -27.20
N SER A 16 -29.82 12.71 -27.05
CA SER A 16 -28.68 12.47 -27.95
C SER A 16 -27.42 12.20 -27.13
N PRO A 17 -26.97 10.94 -27.00
CA PRO A 17 -25.81 10.59 -26.18
C PRO A 17 -24.51 10.60 -27.01
N HIS A 18 -23.64 11.59 -26.80
CA HIS A 18 -22.26 11.52 -27.27
C HIS A 18 -21.41 10.63 -26.33
N PRO A 19 -20.76 9.56 -26.82
CA PRO A 19 -19.94 8.69 -25.99
C PRO A 19 -18.53 9.27 -25.75
N SER A 20 -18.14 9.43 -24.49
CA SER A 20 -16.75 9.69 -24.10
C SER A 20 -16.02 8.37 -23.75
N PRO A 21 -14.80 8.12 -24.24
CA PRO A 21 -14.16 6.80 -24.13
C PRO A 21 -13.53 6.55 -22.74
N LEU A 22 -14.26 5.92 -21.83
CA LEU A 22 -13.77 5.46 -20.52
C LEU A 22 -13.18 4.03 -20.61
N HIS A 23 -12.00 3.88 -21.22
CA HIS A 23 -11.29 2.60 -21.32
C HIS A 23 -10.02 2.52 -20.45
N HIS A 24 -10.20 2.28 -19.15
CA HIS A 24 -9.16 1.60 -18.35
C HIS A 24 -9.76 0.74 -17.21
N ARG A 25 -10.77 -0.08 -17.51
CA ARG A 25 -11.46 -0.94 -16.53
C ARG A 25 -11.37 -2.44 -16.87
N THR A 26 -10.15 -2.93 -17.07
CA THR A 26 -9.85 -4.37 -17.18
C THR A 26 -9.85 -5.05 -15.81
N CYS A 27 -10.99 -5.02 -15.13
CA CYS A 27 -11.27 -6.02 -14.09
C CYS A 27 -11.63 -7.32 -14.84
N PHE A 28 -10.79 -8.36 -14.74
CA PHE A 28 -10.93 -9.57 -15.54
C PHE A 28 -12.28 -10.26 -15.28
N LEU A 29 -13.11 -10.35 -16.32
CA LEU A 29 -14.28 -11.22 -16.36
C LEU A 29 -13.83 -12.62 -16.75
N LEU A 30 -13.87 -13.55 -15.79
CA LEU A 30 -13.61 -14.97 -16.04
C LEU A 30 -14.84 -15.62 -16.68
N LEU A 31 -14.65 -16.33 -17.79
CA LEU A 31 -15.70 -17.15 -18.41
C LEU A 31 -15.83 -18.48 -17.67
N SER A 32 -17.02 -18.78 -17.16
CA SER A 32 -17.32 -20.03 -16.46
C SER A 32 -17.66 -21.16 -17.42
N THR A 33 -16.70 -22.03 -17.73
CA THR A 33 -16.97 -23.32 -18.39
C THR A 33 -17.40 -24.37 -17.37
N THR A 34 -18.59 -24.94 -17.51
CA THR A 34 -19.10 -25.97 -16.60
C THR A 34 -18.41 -27.31 -16.82
N THR A 35 -17.71 -27.82 -15.80
CA THR A 35 -17.12 -29.16 -15.79
C THR A 35 -17.31 -29.79 -14.40
N TYR A 36 -17.34 -31.13 -14.32
CA TYR A 36 -17.65 -31.85 -13.08
C TYR A 36 -16.68 -31.51 -11.92
N PRO A 37 -17.15 -31.57 -10.66
CA PRO A 37 -16.42 -31.05 -9.50
C PRO A 37 -15.27 -31.98 -9.07
N SER A 38 -14.12 -31.81 -9.71
CA SER A 38 -12.83 -32.03 -9.04
C SER A 38 -12.69 -30.99 -7.91
N PRO A 39 -12.12 -31.33 -6.74
CA PRO A 39 -11.85 -30.32 -5.72
C PRO A 39 -10.95 -29.21 -6.32
N PRO A 40 -11.22 -27.92 -6.02
CA PRO A 40 -10.41 -26.84 -6.57
C PRO A 40 -8.95 -26.98 -6.13
N PRO A 41 -7.98 -26.62 -6.99
CA PRO A 41 -6.57 -26.69 -6.63
C PRO A 41 -6.29 -25.80 -5.40
N PRO A 42 -5.33 -26.19 -4.53
CA PRO A 42 -4.97 -25.38 -3.38
C PRO A 42 -4.43 -24.01 -3.83
N PHE A 43 -4.64 -22.98 -2.99
CA PHE A 43 -4.23 -21.62 -3.34
C PHE A 43 -2.73 -21.52 -3.63
N SER A 44 -2.39 -21.16 -4.87
CA SER A 44 -1.03 -20.91 -5.31
C SER A 44 -0.75 -19.41 -5.34
N LEU A 45 0.18 -18.97 -4.49
CA LEU A 45 0.63 -17.57 -4.49
C LEU A 45 1.43 -17.23 -5.76
N GLU A 46 2.11 -18.19 -6.39
CA GLU A 46 2.83 -17.93 -7.65
C GLU A 46 1.83 -17.59 -8.77
N ASP A 47 0.80 -18.42 -8.95
CA ASP A 47 -0.23 -18.21 -9.99
C ASP A 47 -1.11 -16.98 -9.71
N TYR A 48 -1.44 -16.71 -8.44
CA TYR A 48 -2.12 -15.48 -8.03
C TYR A 48 -1.29 -14.22 -8.34
N LEU A 49 0.03 -14.26 -8.17
CA LEU A 49 0.91 -13.12 -8.48
C LEU A 49 1.06 -12.89 -10.00
N VAL A 50 0.98 -13.94 -10.81
CA VAL A 50 0.90 -13.81 -12.28
C VAL A 50 -0.46 -13.24 -12.69
N THR A 51 -1.57 -13.84 -12.23
CA THR A 51 -2.92 -13.50 -12.70
C THR A 51 -3.47 -12.18 -12.16
N THR A 52 -3.29 -11.91 -10.86
CA THR A 52 -3.86 -10.72 -10.19
C THR A 52 -2.89 -9.53 -10.19
N CYS A 53 -1.58 -9.79 -10.05
CA CYS A 53 -0.56 -8.72 -10.01
C CYS A 53 0.19 -8.54 -11.34
N GLY A 54 -0.09 -9.34 -12.38
CA GLY A 54 0.55 -9.21 -13.69
C GLY A 54 2.08 -9.41 -13.68
N LEU A 55 2.62 -10.12 -12.68
CA LEU A 55 4.05 -10.36 -12.59
C LEU A 55 4.49 -11.42 -13.60
N ASP A 56 5.68 -11.23 -14.16
CA ASP A 56 6.39 -12.26 -14.91
C ASP A 56 6.55 -13.54 -14.05
N PRO A 57 6.42 -14.77 -14.62
CA PRO A 57 6.48 -16.00 -13.84
C PRO A 57 7.75 -16.19 -12.98
N ALA A 58 8.93 -15.71 -13.42
CA ALA A 58 10.14 -15.79 -12.61
C ALA A 58 10.12 -14.77 -11.46
N GLN A 59 9.52 -13.60 -11.66
CA GLN A 59 9.26 -12.63 -10.59
C GLN A 59 8.23 -13.17 -9.58
N ALA A 60 7.10 -13.70 -10.06
CA ALA A 60 6.05 -14.30 -9.25
C ALA A 60 6.58 -15.45 -8.37
N ARG A 61 7.40 -16.35 -8.94
CA ARG A 61 8.08 -17.43 -8.20
C ARG A 61 8.98 -16.92 -7.08
N LYS A 62 9.85 -15.97 -7.41
CA LYS A 62 10.79 -15.36 -6.46
C LYS A 62 10.05 -14.62 -5.34
N ALA A 63 8.96 -13.94 -5.66
CA ALA A 63 8.10 -13.28 -4.69
C ALA A 63 7.35 -14.29 -3.81
N SER A 64 6.77 -15.34 -4.39
CA SER A 64 6.09 -16.42 -3.67
C SER A 64 7.02 -17.11 -2.67
N GLN A 65 8.22 -17.53 -3.11
CA GLN A 65 9.24 -18.12 -2.25
C GLN A 65 9.66 -17.18 -1.10
N LYS A 66 9.84 -15.88 -1.39
CA LYS A 66 10.16 -14.86 -0.38
C LYS A 66 9.03 -14.66 0.64
N ALA A 67 7.77 -14.72 0.21
CA ALA A 67 6.62 -14.65 1.08
C ALA A 67 6.55 -15.87 2.01
N LEU A 68 6.72 -17.07 1.46
CA LEU A 68 6.72 -18.33 2.21
C LEU A 68 7.85 -18.39 3.25
N ALA A 69 9.08 -18.03 2.86
CA ALA A 69 10.23 -18.01 3.77
C ALA A 69 10.07 -17.03 4.94
N GLY A 70 9.33 -15.92 4.75
CA GLY A 70 8.97 -15.01 5.84
C GLY A 70 7.68 -15.40 6.59
N ALA A 71 6.82 -16.23 6.00
CA ALA A 71 5.61 -16.76 6.64
C ALA A 71 5.92 -17.73 7.78
N SER A 72 7.07 -18.43 7.74
CA SER A 72 7.55 -19.25 8.87
C SER A 72 7.70 -18.46 10.19
N LEU A 73 7.76 -17.12 10.13
CA LEU A 73 7.80 -16.23 11.30
C LEU A 73 6.44 -15.61 11.67
N ARG A 74 5.36 -15.87 10.92
CA ARG A 74 4.09 -15.11 11.01
C ARG A 74 2.85 -15.99 10.84
N ARG A 75 1.92 -15.89 11.80
CA ARG A 75 0.74 -16.75 12.00
C ARG A 75 -0.37 -16.68 10.93
N PHE A 76 -0.09 -16.18 9.72
CA PHE A 76 -1.07 -16.07 8.64
C PHE A 76 -0.61 -16.92 7.46
N ARG A 77 -1.29 -18.05 7.26
CA ARG A 77 -1.17 -18.84 6.05
C ARG A 77 -1.93 -18.15 4.91
N LEU A 78 -1.42 -18.29 3.70
CA LEU A 78 -2.13 -17.89 2.48
C LEU A 78 -2.85 -19.13 1.94
N ASP A 79 -3.97 -19.46 2.59
CA ASP A 79 -4.83 -20.57 2.17
C ASP A 79 -5.92 -20.11 1.17
N SER A 80 -6.00 -18.80 0.88
CA SER A 80 -6.95 -18.18 -0.07
C SER A 80 -6.53 -16.78 -0.50
N ALA A 81 -7.12 -16.28 -1.59
CA ALA A 81 -6.91 -14.92 -2.13
C ALA A 81 -7.45 -13.80 -1.22
N SER A 82 -8.40 -14.11 -0.32
CA SER A 82 -9.23 -13.12 0.37
C SER A 82 -8.47 -12.08 1.22
N ASN A 83 -7.32 -12.44 1.81
CA ASN A 83 -6.47 -11.45 2.50
C ASN A 83 -5.56 -10.68 1.53
N PRO A 84 -4.85 -11.32 0.58
CA PRO A 84 -4.20 -10.62 -0.53
C PRO A 84 -5.09 -9.58 -1.23
N ASP A 85 -6.29 -9.94 -1.68
CA ASP A 85 -7.23 -9.04 -2.36
C ASP A 85 -7.61 -7.85 -1.47
N ALA A 86 -7.89 -8.11 -0.19
CA ALA A 86 -8.19 -7.06 0.77
C ALA A 86 -6.99 -6.13 1.03
N VAL A 87 -5.74 -6.64 1.01
CA VAL A 87 -4.52 -5.82 1.10
C VAL A 87 -4.35 -4.94 -0.15
N LEU A 88 -4.56 -5.50 -1.34
CA LEU A 88 -4.53 -4.73 -2.60
C LEU A 88 -5.60 -3.63 -2.60
N ALA A 89 -6.81 -3.94 -2.13
CA ALA A 89 -7.89 -2.98 -1.99
C ALA A 89 -7.56 -1.84 -1.00
N GLN A 90 -6.87 -2.12 0.13
CA GLN A 90 -6.42 -1.07 1.05
C GLN A 90 -5.36 -0.16 0.41
N LEU A 91 -4.42 -0.71 -0.36
CA LEU A 91 -3.40 0.09 -1.07
C LEU A 91 -4.03 0.96 -2.15
N SER A 92 -4.95 0.41 -2.96
CA SER A 92 -5.70 1.15 -3.97
C SER A 92 -6.62 2.20 -3.34
N GLY A 93 -7.23 1.92 -2.19
CA GLY A 93 -8.15 2.80 -1.47
C GLY A 93 -7.52 4.07 -0.89
N VAL A 94 -6.18 4.14 -0.82
CA VAL A 94 -5.45 5.38 -0.51
C VAL A 94 -4.81 6.04 -1.74
N GLY A 95 -5.19 5.61 -2.95
CA GLY A 95 -4.86 6.27 -4.21
C GLY A 95 -3.53 5.87 -4.85
N LEU A 96 -2.91 4.75 -4.47
CA LEU A 96 -1.72 4.25 -5.16
C LEU A 96 -2.06 3.77 -6.58
N ALA A 97 -1.16 4.04 -7.54
CA ALA A 97 -1.28 3.52 -8.89
C ALA A 97 -1.07 1.99 -8.92
N CYS A 98 -1.75 1.28 -9.83
CA CYS A 98 -1.61 -0.17 -9.98
C CYS A 98 -0.13 -0.59 -10.19
N THR A 99 0.62 0.16 -10.99
CA THR A 99 2.06 -0.04 -11.23
C THR A 99 2.90 0.05 -9.95
N ASP A 100 2.57 0.98 -9.04
CA ASP A 100 3.27 1.12 -7.76
C ASP A 100 2.93 -0.05 -6.84
N ILE A 101 1.66 -0.47 -6.80
CA ILE A 101 1.20 -1.62 -6.00
C ILE A 101 1.90 -2.90 -6.46
N VAL A 102 1.96 -3.16 -7.76
CA VAL A 102 2.66 -4.31 -8.35
C VAL A 102 4.16 -4.26 -8.02
N THR A 103 4.79 -3.09 -8.13
CA THR A 103 6.22 -2.91 -7.79
C THR A 103 6.48 -3.13 -6.30
N ILE A 104 5.59 -2.66 -5.42
CA ILE A 104 5.64 -2.88 -3.97
C ILE A 104 5.47 -4.37 -3.63
N VAL A 105 4.51 -5.06 -4.25
CA VAL A 105 4.23 -6.48 -4.01
C VAL A 105 5.39 -7.36 -4.48
N ASN A 106 5.95 -7.11 -5.65
CA ASN A 106 7.17 -7.79 -6.14
C ASN A 106 8.36 -7.56 -5.20
N SER A 107 8.53 -6.32 -4.75
CA SER A 107 9.61 -5.93 -3.84
C SER A 107 9.47 -6.52 -2.43
N ASP A 108 8.25 -6.69 -1.91
CA ASP A 108 7.99 -7.10 -0.53
C ASP A 108 6.64 -7.83 -0.35
N PRO A 109 6.51 -9.05 -0.90
CA PRO A 109 5.23 -9.77 -0.98
C PRO A 109 4.68 -10.19 0.40
N LEU A 110 5.52 -10.12 1.45
CA LEU A 110 5.14 -10.29 2.85
C LEU A 110 4.04 -9.32 3.33
N ILE A 111 3.77 -8.25 2.57
CA ILE A 111 2.61 -7.38 2.79
C ILE A 111 1.28 -8.12 2.61
N LEU A 112 1.19 -9.05 1.65
CA LEU A 112 -0.03 -9.84 1.37
C LEU A 112 -0.34 -10.87 2.46
N ASN A 113 0.68 -11.30 3.22
CA ASN A 113 0.56 -12.16 4.40
C ASN A 113 0.14 -11.41 5.68
N TYR A 114 -0.07 -10.09 5.64
CA TYR A 114 -0.42 -9.30 6.82
C TYR A 114 -1.90 -8.94 6.83
N LYS A 115 -2.53 -8.91 8.01
CA LYS A 115 -3.96 -8.67 8.16
C LYS A 115 -4.38 -7.36 7.48
N ALA A 116 -5.25 -7.44 6.48
CA ALA A 116 -5.64 -6.29 5.66
C ALA A 116 -6.14 -5.08 6.48
N SER A 117 -6.95 -5.30 7.54
CA SER A 117 -7.39 -4.18 8.39
C SER A 117 -6.22 -3.40 8.99
N THR A 118 -5.17 -4.09 9.45
CA THR A 118 -3.99 -3.48 10.08
C THR A 118 -3.04 -2.86 9.05
N ILE A 119 -3.14 -3.21 7.77
CA ILE A 119 -2.55 -2.42 6.66
C ILE A 119 -3.35 -1.11 6.51
N GLY A 120 -4.67 -1.18 6.42
CA GLY A 120 -5.57 -0.03 6.35
C GLY A 120 -5.38 0.98 7.47
N ASP A 121 -5.45 0.52 8.73
CA ASP A 121 -5.22 1.31 9.95
C ASP A 121 -3.92 2.14 9.88
N ARG A 122 -2.86 1.56 9.27
CA ARG A 122 -1.54 2.19 9.14
C ARG A 122 -1.45 3.14 7.95
N LEU A 123 -2.08 2.82 6.83
CA LEU A 123 -2.16 3.70 5.66
C LEU A 123 -2.95 4.97 6.01
N LEU A 124 -4.10 4.83 6.67
CA LEU A 124 -4.88 5.94 7.22
C LEU A 124 -4.05 6.75 8.22
N ALA A 125 -3.41 6.10 9.20
CA ALA A 125 -2.61 6.80 10.19
C ALA A 125 -1.37 7.53 9.63
N ILE A 126 -0.82 7.07 8.49
CA ILE A 126 0.25 7.78 7.76
C ILE A 126 -0.33 8.98 7.00
N ARG A 127 -1.45 8.80 6.28
CA ARG A 127 -2.13 9.86 5.53
C ARG A 127 -2.62 10.98 6.45
N ASP A 128 -3.32 10.63 7.52
CA ASP A 128 -4.13 11.57 8.32
C ASP A 128 -3.31 12.35 9.37
N ARG A 129 -2.21 11.77 9.88
CA ARG A 129 -1.32 12.49 10.83
C ARG A 129 -0.27 13.36 10.15
N PHE A 130 0.15 12.98 8.96
CA PHE A 130 1.29 13.59 8.28
C PHE A 130 0.85 14.38 7.03
N CYS A 131 -0.42 14.31 6.65
CA CYS A 131 -0.97 14.89 5.42
C CYS A 131 -0.26 14.37 4.15
N LEU A 132 0.24 13.12 4.15
CA LEU A 132 0.85 12.55 2.95
C LEU A 132 -0.20 12.28 1.87
N PHE A 133 0.05 12.83 0.68
CA PHE A 133 -0.70 12.51 -0.52
C PHE A 133 -0.26 11.16 -1.09
N ALA A 134 -1.12 10.53 -1.89
CA ALA A 134 -0.89 9.19 -2.44
C ALA A 134 0.49 9.01 -3.12
N PRO A 135 1.05 9.96 -3.90
CA PRO A 135 2.39 9.83 -4.48
C PRO A 135 3.53 9.77 -3.43
N GLN A 136 3.37 10.45 -2.29
CA GLN A 136 4.35 10.41 -1.21
C GLN A 136 4.25 9.09 -0.43
N ILE A 137 3.03 8.58 -0.22
CA ILE A 137 2.80 7.23 0.34
C ILE A 137 3.41 6.19 -0.60
N ALA A 138 3.15 6.26 -1.91
CA ALA A 138 3.73 5.37 -2.92
C ALA A 138 5.27 5.35 -2.83
N ARG A 139 5.92 6.52 -2.85
CA ARG A 139 7.39 6.65 -2.74
C ARG A 139 7.94 6.09 -1.42
N LEU A 140 7.26 6.31 -0.29
CA LEU A 140 7.62 5.71 0.99
C LEU A 140 7.54 4.18 0.96
N LEU A 141 6.52 3.61 0.31
CA LEU A 141 6.33 2.16 0.23
C LEU A 141 7.24 1.50 -0.81
N LEU A 142 7.56 2.17 -1.92
CA LEU A 142 8.59 1.73 -2.86
C LEU A 142 9.98 1.68 -2.20
N ILE A 143 10.27 2.59 -1.27
CA ILE A 143 11.52 2.59 -0.49
C ILE A 143 11.47 1.62 0.70
N ARG A 144 10.31 1.49 1.38
CA ARG A 144 10.16 0.69 2.62
C ARG A 144 8.72 0.26 2.96
N SER A 145 8.06 -0.41 2.04
CA SER A 145 6.80 -1.18 2.23
C SER A 145 6.71 -1.95 3.55
N SER A 146 7.85 -2.49 4.01
CA SER A 146 7.96 -3.25 5.25
C SER A 146 7.59 -2.44 6.50
N VAL A 147 7.49 -1.11 6.40
CA VAL A 147 6.93 -0.24 7.44
C VAL A 147 5.51 -0.68 7.84
N LEU A 148 4.69 -1.07 6.86
CA LEU A 148 3.29 -1.46 7.08
C LEU A 148 3.14 -2.79 7.81
N HIS A 149 4.03 -3.77 7.58
CA HIS A 149 3.92 -5.10 8.21
C HIS A 149 4.93 -5.38 9.33
N ARG A 150 6.14 -4.78 9.34
CA ARG A 150 7.19 -5.08 10.34
C ARG A 150 7.11 -4.25 11.61
N SER A 151 6.66 -3.00 11.55
CA SER A 151 6.48 -2.19 12.77
C SER A 151 5.46 -2.85 13.71
N ARG A 152 5.69 -2.73 15.03
CA ARG A 152 4.70 -3.08 16.06
C ARG A 152 3.78 -1.91 16.46
N ARG A 153 4.06 -0.69 15.99
CA ARG A 153 3.33 0.54 16.35
C ARG A 153 2.98 1.37 15.11
N ASN A 154 2.07 2.33 15.27
CA ASN A 154 1.89 3.41 14.30
C ASN A 154 3.22 4.13 14.05
N VAL A 155 3.54 4.36 12.77
CA VAL A 155 4.80 4.98 12.33
C VAL A 155 4.68 6.48 12.04
N GLY A 156 3.46 7.03 12.03
CA GLY A 156 3.20 8.47 11.88
C GLY A 156 4.09 9.32 12.81
N PRO A 157 4.10 9.09 14.14
CA PRO A 157 4.95 9.82 15.07
C PRO A 157 6.47 9.65 14.85
N ILE A 158 6.89 8.59 14.15
CA ILE A 158 8.30 8.37 13.78
C ILE A 158 8.64 9.22 12.55
N LEU A 159 7.78 9.24 11.54
CA LEU A 159 7.91 10.10 10.35
C LEU A 159 7.85 11.59 10.74
N GLU A 160 6.93 11.95 11.63
CA GLU A 160 6.74 13.28 12.23
C GLU A 160 8.04 13.78 12.88
N PHE A 161 8.61 12.99 13.81
CA PHE A 161 9.91 13.29 14.42
C PHE A 161 11.03 13.42 13.39
N PHE A 162 11.19 12.46 12.47
CA PHE A 162 12.31 12.49 11.53
C PHE A 162 12.21 13.58 10.48
N THR A 163 11.00 14.03 10.13
CA THR A 163 10.82 15.16 9.20
C THR A 163 11.14 16.49 9.89
N SER A 164 10.78 16.64 11.16
CA SER A 164 11.24 17.77 11.98
C SER A 164 12.77 17.76 12.12
N PHE A 165 13.37 16.59 12.42
CA PHE A 165 14.81 16.43 12.59
C PHE A 165 15.61 16.67 11.30
N PHE A 166 15.21 16.09 10.16
CA PHE A 166 15.90 16.24 8.87
C PHE A 166 15.39 17.42 8.01
N GLY A 167 14.47 18.25 8.54
CA GLY A 167 13.89 19.42 7.87
C GLY A 167 12.94 19.14 6.70
N SER A 168 12.85 17.92 6.18
CA SER A 168 11.91 17.57 5.10
C SER A 168 11.63 16.07 5.00
N PHE A 169 10.46 15.72 4.47
CA PHE A 169 10.08 14.33 4.16
C PHE A 169 11.00 13.69 3.12
N GLU A 170 11.52 14.47 2.18
CA GLU A 170 12.47 14.01 1.16
C GLU A 170 13.78 13.53 1.78
N MET A 171 14.31 14.24 2.78
CA MET A 171 15.48 13.77 3.53
C MET A 171 15.15 12.54 4.40
N VAL A 172 13.93 12.41 4.92
CA VAL A 172 13.48 11.14 5.54
C VAL A 172 13.56 9.99 4.54
N LEU A 173 13.10 10.16 3.29
CA LEU A 173 13.18 9.11 2.28
C LEU A 173 14.62 8.70 1.93
N VAL A 174 15.56 9.64 1.93
CA VAL A 174 17.01 9.36 1.79
C VAL A 174 17.52 8.54 2.99
N ALA A 175 17.24 8.98 4.20
CA ALA A 175 17.66 8.32 5.44
C ALA A 175 17.07 6.91 5.59
N VAL A 176 15.80 6.70 5.20
CA VAL A 176 15.15 5.37 5.22
C VAL A 176 15.74 4.43 4.16
N LYS A 177 16.18 4.96 3.01
CA LYS A 177 16.86 4.19 1.97
C LYS A 177 18.24 3.70 2.44
N ARG A 178 18.95 4.50 3.26
CA ARG A 178 20.23 4.14 3.91
C ARG A 178 20.01 3.20 5.12
N ASN A 179 19.21 3.62 6.09
CA ASN A 179 18.91 2.88 7.32
C ASN A 179 17.44 2.46 7.40
N ASN A 180 17.14 1.29 6.85
CA ASN A 180 15.78 0.75 6.82
C ASN A 180 15.16 0.44 8.20
N ARG A 181 15.96 0.30 9.27
CA ARG A 181 15.44 0.00 10.62
C ARG A 181 14.79 1.22 11.25
N MET A 182 15.17 2.43 10.81
CA MET A 182 14.76 3.73 11.36
C MET A 182 13.25 3.87 11.63
N LEU A 183 12.38 3.42 10.72
CA LEU A 183 10.91 3.48 10.87
C LEU A 183 10.27 2.31 11.64
N THR A 184 11.07 1.32 12.05
CA THR A 184 10.61 0.10 12.73
C THR A 184 11.18 -0.07 14.14
N SER A 185 12.29 0.63 14.43
CA SER A 185 12.89 0.78 15.76
C SER A 185 11.99 1.59 16.70
N SER A 186 12.23 1.45 18.01
CA SER A 186 11.59 2.32 19.00
C SER A 186 12.18 3.73 18.91
N LEU A 187 11.31 4.73 18.74
CA LEU A 187 11.72 6.13 18.65
C LEU A 187 12.55 6.56 19.87
N ASP A 188 12.03 6.32 21.06
CA ASP A 188 12.60 6.85 22.31
C ASP A 188 13.67 5.94 22.92
N ARG A 189 13.65 4.63 22.62
CA ARG A 189 14.63 3.66 23.17
C ARG A 189 15.80 3.33 22.22
N VAL A 190 15.73 3.73 20.95
CA VAL A 190 16.75 3.40 19.94
C VAL A 190 17.09 4.62 19.09
N ASN A 191 16.10 5.23 18.44
CA ASN A 191 16.41 6.29 17.47
C ASN A 191 16.95 7.55 18.14
N LYS A 192 16.24 8.13 19.13
CA LYS A 192 16.67 9.34 19.85
C LYS A 192 18.03 9.16 20.56
N PRO A 193 18.30 8.07 21.32
CA PRO A 193 19.61 7.84 21.92
C PRO A 193 20.74 7.74 20.89
N ASN A 194 20.54 6.99 19.80
CA ASN A 194 21.55 6.85 18.76
C ASN A 194 21.84 8.18 18.06
N ILE A 195 20.82 9.00 17.78
CA ILE A 195 20.98 10.34 17.19
C ILE A 195 21.80 11.23 18.12
N ALA A 196 21.46 11.28 19.42
CA ALA A 196 22.21 12.07 20.40
C ALA A 196 23.68 11.63 20.50
N GLN A 197 23.95 10.32 20.46
CA GLN A 197 25.31 9.79 20.44
C GLN A 197 26.07 10.17 19.15
N LEU A 198 25.43 10.09 17.98
CA LEU A 198 26.04 10.50 16.71
C LEU A 198 26.36 12.01 16.70
N GLN A 199 25.49 12.84 17.27
CA GLN A 199 25.74 14.28 17.45
C GLN A 199 26.86 14.56 18.45
N GLN A 200 27.00 13.77 19.53
CA GLN A 200 28.15 13.83 20.45
C GLN A 200 29.46 13.44 19.76
N CYS A 201 29.42 12.57 18.75
CA CYS A 201 30.55 12.28 17.86
C CYS A 201 30.80 13.36 16.78
N GLY A 202 30.11 14.50 16.84
CA GLY A 202 30.29 15.63 15.91
C GLY A 202 29.57 15.51 14.57
N LEU A 203 28.73 14.48 14.36
CA LEU A 203 28.01 14.29 13.10
C LEU A 203 26.82 15.26 12.99
N SER A 204 26.70 15.93 11.86
CA SER A 204 25.58 16.83 11.59
C SER A 204 24.30 16.06 11.24
N VAL A 205 23.17 16.76 11.26
CA VAL A 205 21.88 16.24 10.76
C VAL A 205 21.99 15.67 9.33
N ARG A 206 22.87 16.22 8.49
CA ARG A 206 23.10 15.78 7.10
C ARG A 206 23.92 14.49 7.02
N ASP A 207 24.78 14.22 7.99
CA ASP A 207 25.63 13.02 8.05
C ASP A 207 24.89 11.84 8.71
N ILE A 208 23.84 12.14 9.48
CA ILE A 208 22.92 11.17 10.09
C ILE A 208 21.81 10.73 9.10
N ALA A 209 21.63 11.46 7.99
CA ALA A 209 20.62 11.23 6.95
C ALA A 209 21.05 10.23 5.86
#